data_AF-A0A9Q1H7H6-F1
#
_entry.id   AF-A0A9Q1H7H6-F1
#
_cell.length_a   1.000
_cell.length_b   1.000
_cell.length_c   1.000
_cell.angle_alpha   90.00
_cell.angle_beta   90.00
_cell.angle_gamma   90.00
#
_symmetry.space_group_name_H-M   'P 1'
#
loop_
_entity.id
_entity.type
_entity.pdbx_description
1 polymer ?
#
loop_
_entity_poly.entity_id
_entity_poly.type
_entity_poly.pdbx_seq_one_letter_code
_entity_poly.pdbx_strand_id
1 'polypeptide(L)'
;MPVILTKKERQRVAQSLYAGGAVTAQKLLTCCTARGGGGAAGFECNKRECSIAAGSRHRGLPGGGANILCLPPDPSFVNPVDGVGGTRAFLFSIEYQLSDYPAWQQNNFHDVPCAVCKATGRFSHVMIPAKQTCPSSEWTLEYRGYLMAERSLSVHHKSMFVCVDHDPKIVSSSSAADNQNSGRLALVEGKCSTTGGGLPCDTYPDGKEFTCAVCTL
;
A
#
# COMPACT_ATOMS: atom_id res chain seq x y z
N MET A 1 33.06 33.77 24.22
CA MET A 1 31.64 34.14 24.03
C MET A 1 30.95 33.00 23.29
N PRO A 2 30.22 32.09 23.96
CA PRO A 2 29.56 30.98 23.28
C PRO A 2 28.19 31.44 22.75
N VAL A 3 27.98 31.21 21.45
CA VAL A 3 26.72 31.44 20.74
C VAL A 3 25.75 30.32 21.11
N ILE A 4 24.60 30.68 21.69
CA ILE A 4 23.50 29.77 22.00
C ILE A 4 22.75 29.47 20.69
N LEU A 5 22.86 28.24 20.19
CA LEU A 5 22.07 27.76 19.05
C LEU A 5 20.69 27.29 19.53
N THR A 6 19.65 27.92 19.01
CA THR A 6 18.24 27.61 19.29
C THR A 6 17.84 26.26 18.71
N LYS A 7 17.11 25.45 19.50
CA LYS A 7 16.55 24.13 19.17
C LYS A 7 15.88 24.05 17.79
N LYS A 8 16.62 23.77 16.72
CA LYS A 8 16.00 23.41 15.43
C LYS A 8 16.85 22.48 14.57
N GLU A 9 17.44 21.46 15.18
CA GLU A 9 18.03 20.34 14.45
C GLU A 9 17.68 19.04 15.19
N ARG A 10 16.65 18.35 14.71
CA ARG A 10 16.54 16.91 14.88
C ARG A 10 16.20 16.31 13.53
N GLN A 11 17.24 15.88 12.83
CA GLN A 11 17.16 14.78 11.87
C GLN A 11 16.34 13.66 12.53
N ARG A 12 15.22 13.32 11.91
CA ARG A 12 14.52 12.06 12.14
C ARG A 12 14.41 11.41 10.78
N VAL A 13 15.39 10.58 10.50
CA VAL A 13 15.26 9.45 9.56
C VAL A 13 13.93 8.77 9.92
N ALA A 14 13.05 8.60 8.95
CA ALA A 14 11.74 7.99 9.14
C ALA A 14 11.90 6.49 9.44
N GLN A 15 12.14 6.17 10.70
CA GLN A 15 11.89 4.88 11.32
C GLN A 15 11.44 5.17 12.75
N SER A 16 10.16 4.88 13.03
CA SER A 16 9.49 4.88 14.34
C SER A 16 9.77 6.09 15.26
N LEU A 17 8.83 7.04 15.33
CA LEU A 17 8.88 8.13 16.31
C LEU A 17 8.11 7.75 17.57
N TYR A 18 8.83 7.21 18.55
CA TYR A 18 8.37 7.18 19.95
C TYR A 18 8.35 8.59 20.55
N ALA A 19 7.17 8.98 21.04
CA ALA A 19 6.99 9.95 22.12
C ALA A 19 5.62 9.67 22.79
N GLY A 20 5.65 9.08 23.99
CA GLY A 20 4.55 9.08 24.96
C GLY A 20 3.16 8.71 24.41
N GLY A 21 2.93 7.41 24.24
CA GLY A 21 1.68 6.86 23.69
C GLY A 21 2.00 5.97 22.50
N ALA A 22 1.49 4.75 22.53
CA ALA A 22 1.57 3.83 21.41
C ALA A 22 0.92 4.46 20.17
N VAL A 23 1.72 4.76 19.13
CA VAL A 23 1.24 5.31 17.87
C VAL A 23 1.87 4.53 16.73
N THR A 24 1.03 3.86 15.94
CA THR A 24 1.45 3.20 14.71
C THR A 24 0.93 4.02 13.52
N ALA A 25 1.83 4.42 12.62
CA ALA A 25 1.46 4.97 11.33
C ALA A 25 1.29 3.80 10.34
N GLN A 26 0.15 3.72 9.67
CA GLN A 26 -0.12 2.66 8.73
C GLN A 26 -0.49 3.19 7.36
N LYS A 27 0.07 2.58 6.32
CA LYS A 27 -0.31 2.81 4.94
C LYS A 27 -1.54 1.97 4.60
N LEU A 28 -2.60 2.62 4.14
CA LEU A 28 -3.79 1.99 3.59
C LEU A 28 -3.82 2.24 2.08
N LEU A 29 -4.09 1.20 1.29
CA LEU A 29 -4.31 1.31 -0.16
C LEU A 29 -5.80 1.52 -0.46
N THR A 30 -6.37 2.52 0.21
CA THR A 30 -7.72 3.00 0.00
C THR A 30 -7.81 4.44 0.50
N CYS A 31 -8.84 5.15 0.08
CA CYS A 31 -9.22 6.43 0.66
C CYS A 31 -9.79 6.22 2.06
N CYS A 32 -9.53 7.14 2.99
CA CYS A 32 -10.21 7.10 4.26
C CYS A 32 -11.68 7.49 4.08
N THR A 33 -12.56 6.51 4.25
CA THR A 33 -13.99 6.74 4.33
C THR A 33 -14.35 7.07 5.79
N ALA A 34 -15.22 8.06 5.98
CA ALA A 34 -15.72 8.39 7.31
C ALA A 34 -16.52 7.19 7.85
N ARG A 35 -15.96 6.39 8.77
CA ARG A 35 -16.82 5.54 9.62
C ARG A 35 -17.54 6.46 10.61
N GLY A 36 -18.86 6.48 10.50
CA GLY A 36 -19.76 7.12 11.45
C GLY A 36 -19.50 6.61 12.88
N GLY A 37 -19.66 7.52 13.85
CA GLY A 37 -19.28 7.35 15.24
C GLY A 37 -19.79 6.06 15.88
N GLY A 38 -18.86 5.37 16.54
CA GLY A 38 -19.12 4.16 17.32
C GLY A 38 -17.91 3.77 18.17
N GLY A 39 -17.57 4.60 19.17
CA GLY A 39 -17.00 4.17 20.45
C GLY A 39 -15.63 3.45 20.54
N ALA A 40 -14.91 3.17 19.46
CA ALA A 40 -13.56 2.59 19.53
C ALA A 40 -12.54 3.54 18.88
N ALA A 41 -11.36 3.68 19.49
CA ALA A 41 -10.25 4.54 19.04
C ALA A 41 -10.02 4.42 17.53
N GLY A 42 -10.58 5.38 16.78
CA GLY A 42 -10.70 5.33 15.33
C GLY A 42 -9.48 5.91 14.64
N PHE A 43 -9.17 5.36 13.46
CA PHE A 43 -8.16 5.89 12.56
C PHE A 43 -8.57 7.30 12.12
N GLU A 44 -7.75 8.30 12.46
CA GLU A 44 -7.93 9.65 11.94
C GLU A 44 -7.11 9.81 10.66
N CYS A 45 -7.81 10.09 9.56
CA CYS A 45 -7.20 10.49 8.30
C CYS A 45 -7.68 11.88 7.92
N ASN A 46 -6.81 12.65 7.28
CA ASN A 46 -7.19 13.96 6.77
C ASN A 46 -8.20 13.79 5.62
N LYS A 47 -9.44 14.26 5.82
CA LYS A 47 -10.64 13.92 5.05
C LYS A 47 -10.75 14.53 3.64
N ARG A 48 -9.79 15.33 3.18
CA ARG A 48 -10.06 16.24 2.05
C ARG A 48 -9.51 15.80 0.70
N GLU A 49 -8.44 15.01 0.62
CA GLU A 49 -7.88 14.53 -0.65
C GLU A 49 -7.20 13.18 -0.43
N CYS A 50 -7.56 12.16 -1.20
CA CYS A 50 -6.85 10.89 -1.16
C CYS A 50 -5.47 11.05 -1.79
N SER A 51 -4.45 10.51 -1.14
CA SER A 51 -3.10 10.42 -1.69
C SER A 51 -3.06 9.41 -2.83
N ILE A 52 -2.01 9.45 -3.64
CA ILE A 52 -1.84 8.52 -4.77
C ILE A 52 -0.82 7.45 -4.38
N ALA A 53 -1.12 6.17 -4.66
CA ALA A 53 -0.14 5.11 -4.51
C ALA A 53 0.89 5.20 -5.64
N ALA A 54 2.16 5.16 -5.29
CA ALA A 54 3.24 5.28 -6.27
C ALA A 54 4.35 4.25 -6.03
N GLY A 55 5.04 3.83 -7.08
CA GLY A 55 6.11 2.85 -7.00
C GLY A 55 6.88 2.74 -8.32
N SER A 56 7.57 1.62 -8.52
CA SER A 56 8.29 1.34 -9.76
C SER A 56 7.34 0.97 -10.89
N ARG A 57 7.74 1.28 -12.13
CA ARG A 57 7.01 0.89 -13.35
C ARG A 57 6.97 -0.63 -13.46
N HIS A 58 5.89 -1.16 -14.01
CA HIS A 58 5.72 -2.60 -14.17
C HIS A 58 6.81 -3.26 -15.02
N ARG A 59 7.31 -2.59 -16.06
CA ARG A 59 8.27 -3.13 -17.03
C ARG A 59 9.19 -2.07 -17.62
N GLY A 60 10.26 -2.54 -18.28
CA GLY A 60 11.10 -1.74 -19.16
C GLY A 60 12.09 -0.80 -18.46
N LEU A 61 12.05 -0.71 -17.13
CA LEU A 61 12.97 0.07 -16.31
C LEU A 61 13.39 -0.77 -15.09
N PRO A 62 14.27 -1.77 -15.28
CA PRO A 62 14.72 -2.62 -14.19
C PRO A 62 15.56 -1.79 -13.19
N GLY A 63 15.10 -1.70 -11.95
CA GLY A 63 15.74 -0.91 -10.90
C GLY A 63 14.71 -0.22 -9.99
N GLY A 64 15.16 0.75 -9.19
CA GLY A 64 14.28 1.51 -8.30
C GLY A 64 13.88 0.76 -7.02
N GLY A 65 12.78 1.19 -6.40
CA GLY A 65 12.26 0.63 -5.15
C GLY A 65 11.16 -0.41 -5.40
N ALA A 66 11.16 -1.51 -4.64
CA ALA A 66 10.10 -2.52 -4.71
C ALA A 66 8.86 -2.13 -3.88
N ASN A 67 9.00 -1.16 -2.99
CA ASN A 67 7.95 -0.73 -2.09
C ASN A 67 6.99 0.26 -2.75
N ILE A 68 5.74 0.26 -2.26
CA ILE A 68 4.75 1.24 -2.68
C ILE A 68 4.77 2.40 -1.69
N LEU A 69 4.83 3.63 -2.17
CA LEU A 69 4.74 4.87 -1.43
C LEU A 69 3.33 5.48 -1.48
N CYS A 70 3.03 6.36 -0.53
CA CYS A 70 1.80 7.14 -0.49
C CYS A 70 2.20 8.59 -0.74
N LEU A 71 1.88 9.15 -1.90
CA LEU A 71 2.29 10.50 -2.26
C LEU A 71 1.24 11.51 -1.82
N PRO A 72 1.63 12.56 -1.05
CA PRO A 72 0.70 13.60 -0.68
C PRO A 72 0.24 14.38 -1.91
N PRO A 73 -0.98 14.95 -1.89
CA PRO A 73 -1.49 15.77 -2.99
C PRO A 73 -0.72 17.09 -3.17
N ASP A 74 -0.02 17.55 -2.13
CA ASP A 74 0.75 18.79 -2.07
C ASP A 74 2.27 18.53 -1.92
N PRO A 75 2.97 18.08 -2.99
CA PRO A 75 4.40 17.81 -2.92
C PRO A 75 5.22 19.10 -2.75
N SER A 76 6.37 18.98 -2.09
CA SER A 76 7.35 20.07 -1.94
C SER A 76 8.70 19.67 -2.54
N PHE A 77 9.42 20.66 -3.09
CA PHE A 77 10.70 20.46 -3.76
C PHE A 77 11.73 21.45 -3.21
N VAL A 78 12.97 20.99 -3.05
CA VAL A 78 14.10 21.82 -2.59
C VAL A 78 15.21 21.70 -3.62
N ASN A 79 15.58 22.84 -4.23
CA ASN A 79 16.59 22.92 -5.30
C ASN A 79 16.36 21.92 -6.46
N PRO A 80 15.15 21.83 -7.05
CA PRO A 80 14.92 20.93 -8.16
C PRO A 80 15.78 21.32 -9.36
N VAL A 81 16.29 20.31 -10.07
CA VAL A 81 16.93 20.47 -11.37
C VAL A 81 15.94 20.02 -12.43
N ASP A 82 15.57 20.95 -13.30
CA ASP A 82 14.62 20.68 -14.39
C ASP A 82 15.13 19.61 -15.36
N GLY A 83 14.18 18.87 -15.93
CA GLY A 83 14.44 17.78 -16.87
C GLY A 83 14.47 16.39 -16.23
N VAL A 84 14.39 15.37 -17.09
CA VAL A 84 14.37 13.97 -16.68
C VAL A 84 15.78 13.39 -16.82
N GLY A 85 16.43 13.09 -15.70
CA GLY A 85 17.77 12.49 -15.70
C GLY A 85 17.73 11.01 -16.11
N GLY A 86 18.57 10.61 -17.07
CA GLY A 86 18.50 9.27 -17.70
C GLY A 86 18.86 8.08 -16.80
N THR A 87 19.45 8.30 -15.62
CA THR A 87 19.92 7.24 -14.70
C THR A 87 19.36 7.34 -13.29
N ARG A 88 18.35 8.20 -13.08
CA ARG A 88 17.71 8.37 -11.76
C ARG A 88 16.69 7.25 -11.51
N ALA A 89 16.38 7.01 -10.24
CA ALA A 89 15.20 6.22 -9.90
C ALA A 89 13.94 7.03 -10.22
N PHE A 90 12.97 6.38 -10.86
CA PHE A 90 11.70 6.98 -11.24
C PHE A 90 10.59 6.43 -10.36
N LEU A 91 9.61 7.28 -10.08
CA LEU A 91 8.43 6.95 -9.31
C LEU A 91 7.21 7.20 -10.19
N PHE A 92 6.36 6.19 -10.32
CA PHE A 92 5.17 6.16 -11.17
C PHE A 92 3.93 5.91 -10.31
N SER A 93 2.74 6.27 -10.80
CA SER A 93 1.51 5.82 -10.15
C SER A 93 1.40 4.29 -10.17
N ILE A 94 0.54 3.74 -9.33
CA ILE A 94 0.18 2.32 -9.35
C ILE A 94 -1.25 2.20 -9.83
N GLU A 95 -1.50 1.31 -10.79
CA GLU A 95 -2.84 1.01 -11.27
C GLU A 95 -3.27 -0.41 -10.89
N TYR A 96 -4.59 -0.60 -10.81
CA TYR A 96 -5.15 -1.95 -10.77
C TYR A 96 -5.00 -2.66 -12.10
N GLN A 97 -4.66 -3.95 -12.04
CA GLN A 97 -4.69 -4.85 -13.18
C GLN A 97 -5.62 -6.02 -12.87
N LEU A 98 -6.89 -5.82 -13.21
CA LEU A 98 -8.04 -6.65 -12.82
C LEU A 98 -8.89 -7.06 -14.03
N SER A 99 -8.28 -7.13 -15.22
CA SER A 99 -8.98 -7.43 -16.48
C SER A 99 -9.74 -8.76 -16.47
N ASP A 100 -9.28 -9.71 -15.65
CA ASP A 100 -9.75 -11.08 -15.48
C ASP A 100 -10.50 -11.32 -14.16
N TYR A 101 -10.80 -10.27 -13.39
CA TYR A 101 -11.54 -10.37 -12.13
C TYR A 101 -12.90 -9.64 -12.19
N PRO A 102 -14.02 -10.34 -12.47
CA PRO A 102 -15.31 -9.71 -12.78
C PRO A 102 -15.86 -8.78 -11.69
N ALA A 103 -15.57 -9.06 -10.41
CA ALA A 103 -16.12 -8.28 -9.30
C ALA A 103 -15.65 -6.81 -9.31
N TRP A 104 -14.47 -6.54 -9.86
CA TRP A 104 -13.83 -5.22 -9.85
C TRP A 104 -13.26 -4.82 -11.21
N GLN A 105 -13.77 -5.42 -12.28
CA GLN A 105 -13.31 -5.15 -13.64
C GLN A 105 -13.44 -3.66 -14.00
N GLN A 106 -14.43 -2.97 -13.43
CA GLN A 106 -14.64 -1.53 -13.58
C GLN A 106 -13.50 -0.66 -13.03
N ASN A 107 -12.67 -1.20 -12.13
CA ASN A 107 -11.52 -0.49 -11.57
C ASN A 107 -10.23 -0.76 -12.35
N ASN A 108 -10.27 -1.59 -13.39
CA ASN A 108 -9.09 -1.98 -14.15
C ASN A 108 -8.42 -0.77 -14.82
N PHE A 109 -7.09 -0.67 -14.72
CA PHE A 109 -6.27 0.45 -15.18
C PHE A 109 -6.60 1.81 -14.57
N HIS A 110 -7.29 1.83 -13.43
CA HIS A 110 -7.41 3.05 -12.62
C HIS A 110 -6.33 3.11 -11.55
N ASP A 111 -5.89 4.33 -11.24
CA ASP A 111 -4.88 4.57 -10.21
C ASP A 111 -5.41 4.19 -8.84
N VAL A 112 -4.53 3.57 -8.05
CA VAL A 112 -4.79 3.11 -6.69
C VAL A 112 -4.65 4.30 -5.73
N PRO A 113 -5.70 4.69 -5.01
CA PRO A 113 -5.60 5.69 -3.97
C PRO A 113 -4.89 5.12 -2.75
N CYS A 114 -4.38 6.02 -1.92
CA CYS A 114 -3.67 5.68 -0.72
C CYS A 114 -4.02 6.67 0.41
N ALA A 115 -3.86 6.21 1.65
CA ALA A 115 -3.86 7.04 2.83
C ALA A 115 -2.75 6.62 3.79
N VAL A 116 -2.22 7.59 4.53
CA VAL A 116 -1.38 7.35 5.71
C VAL A 116 -2.20 7.71 6.92
N CYS A 117 -2.41 6.74 7.81
CA CYS A 117 -3.31 6.87 8.93
C CYS A 117 -2.55 6.75 10.24
N LYS A 118 -3.00 7.50 11.25
CA LYS A 118 -2.48 7.40 12.61
C LYS A 118 -3.42 6.54 13.46
N ALA A 119 -2.90 5.43 13.96
CA ALA A 119 -3.59 4.59 14.94
C ALA A 119 -3.18 5.01 16.35
N THR A 120 -4.06 5.73 17.06
CA THR A 120 -3.78 6.21 18.43
C THR A 120 -4.09 5.12 19.45
N GLY A 121 -3.17 4.88 20.39
CA GLY A 121 -3.31 3.83 21.39
C GLY A 121 -2.91 2.44 20.91
N ARG A 122 -2.34 2.34 19.70
CA ARG A 122 -1.88 1.09 19.07
C ARG A 122 -0.36 1.09 18.97
N PHE A 123 0.30 0.02 19.41
CA PHE A 123 1.77 -0.10 19.44
C PHE A 123 2.30 -1.12 18.43
N SER A 124 1.42 -1.95 17.86
CA SER A 124 1.81 -2.95 16.87
C SER A 124 0.85 -2.96 15.69
N HIS A 125 1.35 -3.44 14.55
CA HIS A 125 0.60 -3.66 13.33
C HIS A 125 1.11 -4.93 12.64
N VAL A 126 0.18 -5.70 12.06
CA VAL A 126 0.50 -6.87 11.25
C VAL A 126 -0.46 -7.01 10.07
N MET A 127 0.07 -7.40 8.92
CA MET A 127 -0.70 -7.91 7.79
C MET A 127 -0.63 -9.44 7.78
N ILE A 128 -1.79 -10.09 7.75
CA ILE A 128 -1.91 -11.55 7.76
C ILE A 128 -2.43 -11.97 6.38
N PRO A 129 -1.59 -12.58 5.53
CA PRO A 129 -2.02 -13.08 4.23
C PRO A 129 -2.91 -14.33 4.40
N ALA A 130 -3.77 -14.56 3.41
CA ALA A 130 -4.73 -15.66 3.35
C ALA A 130 -5.71 -15.75 4.55
N LYS A 131 -5.98 -14.61 5.20
CA LYS A 131 -6.95 -14.49 6.31
C LYS A 131 -7.80 -13.24 6.14
N GLN A 132 -8.99 -13.26 6.73
CA GLN A 132 -9.88 -12.09 6.85
C GLN A 132 -10.08 -11.64 8.31
N THR A 133 -9.38 -12.28 9.25
CA THR A 133 -9.51 -12.06 10.70
C THR A 133 -8.13 -11.90 11.34
N CYS A 134 -8.09 -11.29 12.52
CA CYS A 134 -6.89 -11.13 13.32
C CYS A 134 -6.53 -12.40 14.12
N PRO A 135 -5.29 -12.51 14.66
CA PRO A 135 -4.81 -13.72 15.32
C PRO A 135 -5.58 -14.09 16.59
N SER A 136 -6.07 -13.08 17.32
CA SER A 136 -6.84 -13.25 18.55
C SER A 136 -7.77 -12.05 18.76
N SER A 137 -8.64 -12.11 19.78
CA SER A 137 -9.55 -11.02 20.17
C SER A 137 -8.85 -9.78 20.74
N GLU A 138 -7.56 -9.86 21.08
CA GLU A 138 -6.78 -8.70 21.56
C GLU A 138 -6.42 -7.75 20.40
N TRP A 139 -6.32 -8.28 19.19
CA TRP A 139 -6.04 -7.49 17.99
C TRP A 139 -7.30 -6.83 17.46
N THR A 140 -7.16 -5.58 17.04
CA THR A 140 -8.21 -4.84 16.33
C THR A 140 -8.04 -5.01 14.84
N LEU A 141 -9.09 -5.48 14.16
CA LEU A 141 -9.14 -5.56 12.70
C LEU A 141 -9.40 -4.16 12.13
N GLU A 142 -8.43 -3.63 11.40
CA GLU A 142 -8.57 -2.33 10.75
C GLU A 142 -9.32 -2.45 9.43
N TYR A 143 -8.83 -3.34 8.58
CA TYR A 143 -9.49 -3.69 7.35
C TYR A 143 -9.09 -5.09 6.89
N ARG A 144 -9.89 -5.62 5.97
CA ARG A 144 -9.61 -6.86 5.26
C ARG A 144 -9.73 -6.60 3.77
N GLY A 145 -9.12 -7.46 2.98
CA GLY A 145 -9.29 -7.43 1.55
C GLY A 145 -8.47 -8.50 0.87
N TYR A 146 -7.73 -8.13 -0.17
CA TYR A 146 -7.05 -9.05 -1.06
C TYR A 146 -5.57 -8.75 -1.12
N LEU A 147 -4.79 -9.82 -1.07
CA LEU A 147 -3.35 -9.76 -1.24
C LEU A 147 -3.09 -9.48 -2.72
N MET A 148 -2.38 -8.38 -2.98
CA MET A 148 -2.03 -7.96 -4.32
C MET A 148 -0.52 -7.73 -4.42
N ALA A 149 0.00 -7.93 -5.61
CA ALA A 149 1.38 -7.64 -5.97
C ALA A 149 1.44 -7.41 -7.48
N GLU A 150 2.64 -7.24 -8.00
CA GLU A 150 2.81 -7.23 -9.43
C GLU A 150 2.64 -8.66 -9.99
N ARG A 151 2.00 -8.77 -11.16
CA ARG A 151 1.72 -10.01 -11.87
C ARG A 151 3.01 -10.72 -12.29
N SER A 152 2.92 -12.04 -12.29
CA SER A 152 4.04 -12.91 -12.67
C SER A 152 4.15 -13.04 -14.19
N LEU A 153 4.93 -12.18 -14.83
CA LEU A 153 5.36 -12.32 -16.22
C LEU A 153 6.85 -11.97 -16.38
N SER A 154 7.50 -12.56 -17.38
CA SER A 154 8.94 -12.42 -17.62
C SER A 154 9.43 -10.97 -17.81
N VAL A 155 8.58 -10.09 -18.36
CA VAL A 155 8.90 -8.68 -18.58
C VAL A 155 8.60 -7.79 -17.37
N HIS A 156 7.90 -8.32 -16.36
CA HIS A 156 7.48 -7.57 -15.19
C HIS A 156 8.54 -7.63 -14.08
N HIS A 157 8.54 -6.62 -13.22
CA HIS A 157 9.46 -6.52 -12.09
C HIS A 157 8.79 -6.99 -10.79
N LYS A 158 9.60 -7.49 -9.85
CA LYS A 158 9.11 -7.89 -8.53
C LYS A 158 8.66 -6.67 -7.73
N SER A 159 7.57 -6.82 -6.98
CA SER A 159 7.09 -5.81 -6.03
C SER A 159 6.79 -6.44 -4.66
N MET A 160 6.46 -5.61 -3.68
CA MET A 160 5.99 -6.10 -2.38
C MET A 160 4.56 -6.65 -2.48
N PHE A 161 4.29 -7.71 -1.71
CA PHE A 161 2.92 -8.13 -1.41
C PHE A 161 2.26 -7.12 -0.46
N VAL A 162 1.09 -6.63 -0.86
CA VAL A 162 0.33 -5.61 -0.12
C VAL A 162 -1.12 -6.02 0.05
N CYS A 163 -1.74 -5.59 1.15
CA CYS A 163 -3.16 -5.80 1.38
C CYS A 163 -3.97 -4.62 0.86
N VAL A 164 -4.75 -4.85 -0.19
CA VAL A 164 -5.71 -3.87 -0.74
C VAL A 164 -7.08 -4.14 -0.13
N ASP A 165 -7.82 -3.08 0.20
CA ASP A 165 -9.16 -3.19 0.80
C ASP A 165 -10.13 -4.01 -0.07
N HIS A 166 -11.07 -4.74 0.56
CA HIS A 166 -12.12 -5.50 -0.13
C HIS A 166 -13.08 -4.65 -0.98
N ASP A 167 -13.10 -3.34 -0.76
CA ASP A 167 -13.84 -2.37 -1.55
C ASP A 167 -12.84 -1.38 -2.19
N PRO A 168 -12.12 -1.82 -3.24
CA PRO A 168 -11.07 -1.00 -3.86
C PRO A 168 -11.66 0.28 -4.43
N LYS A 169 -11.05 1.41 -4.05
CA LYS A 169 -11.37 2.74 -4.55
C LYS A 169 -10.43 3.13 -5.68
N ILE A 170 -10.83 4.09 -6.49
CA ILE A 170 -10.01 4.64 -7.57
C ILE A 170 -9.73 6.12 -7.30
N VAL A 171 -8.64 6.64 -7.85
CA VAL A 171 -8.44 8.09 -7.94
C VAL A 171 -9.37 8.63 -9.02
N SER A 172 -10.27 9.55 -8.68
CA SER A 172 -11.33 10.02 -9.60
C SER A 172 -10.81 10.72 -10.86
N SER A 173 -9.62 11.31 -10.80
CA SER A 173 -8.96 11.92 -11.96
C SER A 173 -8.18 10.93 -12.83
N SER A 174 -8.08 9.65 -12.44
CA SER A 174 -7.32 8.67 -13.20
C SER A 174 -8.09 8.23 -14.45
N SER A 175 -7.36 7.97 -15.52
CA SER A 175 -7.89 7.47 -16.77
C SER A 175 -7.29 6.12 -17.10
N ALA A 176 -8.13 5.16 -17.50
CA ALA A 176 -7.69 3.86 -18.01
C ALA A 176 -6.96 3.92 -19.36
N ALA A 177 -6.83 5.11 -19.97
CA ALA A 177 -6.31 5.29 -21.32
C ALA A 177 -4.77 5.26 -21.42
N ASP A 178 -4.03 5.68 -20.38
CA ASP A 178 -2.55 5.63 -20.38
C ASP A 178 -2.03 4.70 -19.28
N ASN A 179 -2.08 3.41 -19.59
CA ASN A 179 -1.65 2.36 -18.68
C ASN A 179 -0.16 2.03 -18.84
N GLN A 180 0.61 2.75 -19.66
CA GLN A 180 1.98 2.31 -19.96
C GLN A 180 3.00 2.76 -18.92
N ASN A 181 2.71 3.81 -18.16
CA ASN A 181 3.66 4.49 -17.28
C ASN A 181 3.28 4.39 -15.79
N SER A 182 2.90 3.19 -15.37
CA SER A 182 2.55 2.90 -13.97
C SER A 182 3.14 1.58 -13.52
N GLY A 183 3.24 1.39 -12.20
CA GLY A 183 3.29 0.06 -11.60
C GLY A 183 1.89 -0.56 -11.58
N ARG A 184 1.80 -1.82 -11.17
CA ARG A 184 0.56 -2.58 -11.22
C ARG A 184 0.33 -3.37 -9.96
N LEU A 185 -0.95 -3.55 -9.65
CA LEU A 185 -1.44 -4.49 -8.66
C LEU A 185 -2.42 -5.46 -9.31
N ALA A 186 -2.02 -6.73 -9.34
CA ALA A 186 -2.87 -7.86 -9.67
C ALA A 186 -3.15 -8.68 -8.41
N LEU A 187 -4.20 -9.49 -8.47
CA LEU A 187 -4.54 -10.44 -7.42
C LEU A 187 -3.44 -11.49 -7.29
N VAL A 188 -3.12 -11.86 -6.04
CA VAL A 188 -2.18 -12.94 -5.76
C VAL A 188 -2.95 -14.25 -5.68
N GLU A 189 -2.65 -15.16 -6.57
CA GLU A 189 -3.17 -16.53 -6.54
C GLU A 189 -2.28 -17.45 -5.73
N GLY A 190 -2.89 -18.35 -4.97
CA GLY A 190 -2.22 -19.51 -4.43
C GLY A 190 -1.77 -20.45 -5.54
N LYS A 191 -0.48 -20.82 -5.52
CA LYS A 191 0.04 -21.94 -6.31
C LYS A 191 0.46 -23.07 -5.40
N CYS A 192 -0.19 -24.21 -5.53
CA CYS A 192 -0.01 -25.35 -4.62
C CYS A 192 0.74 -26.50 -5.30
N SER A 193 1.31 -27.40 -4.49
CA SER A 193 1.97 -28.62 -4.97
C SER A 193 1.56 -29.81 -4.12
N THR A 194 1.18 -30.92 -4.77
CA THR A 194 0.87 -32.20 -4.12
C THR A 194 2.10 -33.11 -3.97
N THR A 195 3.19 -32.82 -4.67
CA THR A 195 4.41 -33.64 -4.70
C THR A 195 5.50 -33.14 -3.74
N GLY A 196 5.19 -32.12 -2.94
CA GLY A 196 6.14 -31.41 -2.07
C GLY A 196 6.77 -30.20 -2.77
N GLY A 197 7.35 -29.29 -1.98
CA GLY A 197 7.95 -28.05 -2.49
C GLY A 197 6.90 -27.05 -3.02
N GLY A 198 6.17 -26.38 -2.12
CA GLY A 198 5.13 -25.42 -2.46
C GLY A 198 4.11 -25.26 -1.34
N LEU A 199 3.00 -24.56 -1.61
CA LEU A 199 1.88 -24.50 -0.66
C LEU A 199 1.12 -25.85 -0.64
N PRO A 200 0.67 -26.34 0.53
CA PRO A 200 -0.15 -27.54 0.62
C PRO A 200 -1.52 -27.35 -0.05
N CYS A 201 -1.86 -28.17 -1.04
CA CYS A 201 -3.09 -28.03 -1.83
C CYS A 201 -4.38 -28.20 -1.01
N ASP A 202 -4.35 -29.01 0.06
CA ASP A 202 -5.52 -29.20 0.95
C ASP A 202 -5.89 -27.92 1.72
N THR A 203 -4.90 -27.07 1.99
CA THR A 203 -5.07 -25.81 2.73
C THR A 203 -5.16 -24.60 1.81
N TYR A 204 -4.40 -24.61 0.72
CA TYR A 204 -4.31 -23.53 -0.26
C TYR A 204 -4.62 -24.09 -1.65
N PRO A 205 -5.90 -24.18 -2.03
CA PRO A 205 -6.28 -24.68 -3.34
C PRO A 205 -5.68 -23.83 -4.45
N ASP A 206 -5.25 -24.49 -5.53
CA ASP A 206 -4.61 -23.82 -6.66
C ASP A 206 -5.54 -22.80 -7.33
N GLY A 207 -4.97 -21.66 -7.73
CA GLY A 207 -5.69 -20.63 -8.48
C GLY A 207 -6.72 -19.84 -7.67
N LYS A 208 -6.69 -19.91 -6.33
CA LYS A 208 -7.55 -19.07 -5.48
C LYS A 208 -6.86 -17.76 -5.12
N GLU A 209 -7.58 -16.66 -5.23
CA GLU A 209 -7.09 -15.34 -4.87
C GLU A 209 -6.99 -15.22 -3.35
N PHE A 210 -5.80 -14.87 -2.86
CA PHE A 210 -5.55 -14.75 -1.44
C PHE A 210 -6.14 -13.47 -0.88
N THR A 211 -6.84 -13.64 0.24
CA THR A 211 -7.32 -12.54 1.06
C THR A 211 -6.22 -12.05 2.00
N CYS A 212 -6.46 -10.95 2.70
CA CYS A 212 -5.58 -10.44 3.74
C CYS A 212 -6.36 -9.70 4.81
N ALA A 213 -5.80 -9.69 6.02
CA ALA A 213 -6.29 -8.92 7.15
C ALA A 213 -5.18 -8.02 7.67
N VAL A 214 -5.51 -6.77 7.93
CA VAL A 214 -4.65 -5.83 8.61
C VAL A 214 -5.17 -5.63 10.02
N CYS A 215 -4.27 -5.81 10.98
CA CYS A 215 -4.60 -5.75 12.39
C CYS A 215 -3.63 -4.83 13.13
N THR A 216 -4.13 -4.16 14.15
CA THR A 216 -3.31 -3.43 15.13
C THR A 216 -3.54 -3.94 16.55
N LEU A 217 -2.56 -3.71 17.41
CA LEU A 217 -2.63 -4.02 18.85
C LEU A 217 -2.52 -2.71 19.63
#